data_AF-A0A7W0Z1U1-F1
#
_entry.id   AF-A0A7W0Z1U1-F1
#
_cell.length_a   1.000
_cell.length_b   1.000
_cell.length_c   1.000
_cell.angle_alpha   90.00
_cell.angle_beta   90.00
_cell.angle_gamma   90.00
#
_symmetry.space_group_name_H-M   'P 1'
#
loop_
_entity.id
_entity.type
_entity.pdbx_description
1 polymer ?
#
loop_
_entity_poly.entity_id
_entity_poly.type
_entity_poly.pdbx_seq_one_letter_code
_entity_poly.pdbx_strand_id
1 'polypeptide(L)'
;MISTNRLRRPNAQMLHSQVALELAVTCLAVVAAAALLRALVLGAGIAGQSWSASFLIVGSQPLVLPLQLLPGGTREVVGRATLADLTTAVLLLILPMFILSQPTRR
;
A
#
# COMPACT_ATOMS: atom_id res chain seq x y z
N MET A 1 -0.17 26.81 -48.95
CA MET A 1 0.16 27.05 -47.52
C MET A 1 -1.11 27.38 -46.78
N ILE A 2 -1.73 26.42 -46.10
CA ILE A 2 -2.79 26.68 -45.10
C ILE A 2 -2.57 25.67 -43.97
N SER A 3 -1.87 26.10 -42.92
CA SER A 3 -1.71 25.35 -41.68
C SER A 3 -2.94 25.60 -40.81
N THR A 4 -3.89 24.67 -40.79
CA THR A 4 -5.04 24.74 -39.88
C THR A 4 -4.59 24.37 -38.46
N ASN A 5 -4.59 25.41 -37.64
CA ASN A 5 -4.33 25.44 -36.22
C ASN A 5 -5.28 24.47 -35.47
N ARG A 6 -4.81 23.25 -35.16
CA ARG A 6 -5.51 22.34 -34.25
C ARG A 6 -5.32 22.88 -32.83
N LEU A 7 -6.35 23.55 -32.31
CA LEU A 7 -6.45 23.92 -30.90
C LEU A 7 -6.33 22.66 -30.03
N ARG A 8 -5.12 22.46 -29.51
CA ARG A 8 -4.78 21.54 -28.42
C ARG A 8 -5.65 21.89 -27.20
N ARG A 9 -6.67 21.08 -26.93
CA ARG A 9 -7.25 20.95 -25.58
C ARG A 9 -6.94 19.58 -24.94
N PRO A 10 -5.68 19.13 -24.76
CA PRO A 10 -5.40 17.91 -24.01
C PRO A 10 -5.06 18.14 -22.52
N ASN A 11 -5.08 19.38 -22.01
CA ASN A 11 -4.44 19.67 -20.71
C ASN A 11 -5.30 19.35 -19.48
N ALA A 12 -6.61 19.57 -19.50
CA ALA A 12 -7.44 19.30 -18.32
C ALA A 12 -7.49 17.80 -17.99
N GLN A 13 -7.57 16.94 -19.01
CA GLN A 13 -7.64 15.49 -18.82
C GLN A 13 -6.32 14.88 -18.31
N MET A 14 -5.17 15.41 -18.76
CA MET A 14 -3.85 15.01 -18.26
C MET A 14 -3.60 15.45 -16.81
N LEU A 15 -3.99 16.68 -16.44
CA LEU A 15 -3.82 17.19 -15.06
C LEU A 15 -4.65 16.38 -14.05
N HIS A 16 -5.90 16.05 -14.38
CA HIS A 16 -6.74 15.21 -13.52
C HIS A 16 -6.17 13.80 -13.37
N SER A 17 -5.55 13.25 -14.43
CA SER A 17 -4.91 11.93 -14.37
C SER A 17 -3.67 11.91 -13.46
N GLN A 18 -2.88 12.99 -13.43
CA GLN A 18 -1.70 13.10 -12.57
C GLN A 18 -2.09 13.21 -11.09
N VAL A 19 -3.06 14.08 -10.77
CA VAL A 19 -3.56 14.24 -9.40
C VAL A 19 -4.18 12.94 -8.88
N ALA A 20 -4.94 12.24 -9.72
CA ALA A 20 -5.52 10.94 -9.34
C ALA A 20 -4.44 9.89 -9.05
N LEU A 21 -3.38 9.84 -9.87
CA LEU A 21 -2.25 8.94 -9.66
C LEU A 21 -1.49 9.27 -8.36
N GLU A 22 -1.22 10.55 -8.11
CA GLU A 22 -0.53 11.01 -6.91
C GLU A 22 -1.31 10.67 -5.64
N LEU A 23 -2.63 10.90 -5.64
CA LEU A 23 -3.52 10.49 -4.55
C LEU A 23 -3.54 8.97 -4.36
N ALA A 24 -3.59 8.19 -5.44
CA ALA A 24 -3.57 6.73 -5.36
C ALA A 24 -2.26 6.22 -4.74
N VAL A 25 -1.11 6.75 -5.17
CA VAL A 25 0.21 6.37 -4.63
C VAL A 25 0.34 6.82 -3.17
N THR A 26 -0.14 8.01 -2.81
CA THR A 26 -0.13 8.49 -1.43
C THR A 26 -0.99 7.60 -0.53
N CYS A 27 -2.20 7.25 -0.98
CA CYS A 27 -3.08 6.33 -0.27
C CYS A 27 -2.41 4.97 -0.09
N LEU A 28 -1.79 4.44 -1.15
CA LEU A 28 -1.04 3.19 -1.10
C LEU A 28 0.12 3.25 -0.09
N ALA A 29 0.87 4.36 -0.05
CA ALA A 29 1.96 4.56 0.89
C ALA A 29 1.48 4.58 2.35
N VAL A 30 0.34 5.23 2.62
CA VAL A 30 -0.29 5.24 3.95
C VAL A 30 -0.70 3.83 4.37
N VAL A 31 -1.32 3.07 3.46
CA VAL A 31 -1.71 1.67 3.71
C VAL A 31 -0.49 0.77 3.94
N ALA A 32 0.56 0.94 3.15
CA ALA A 32 1.83 0.21 3.31
C ALA A 32 2.50 0.53 4.65
N ALA A 33 2.53 1.81 5.05
CA ALA A 33 3.06 2.23 6.34
C ALA A 33 2.27 1.62 7.50
N ALA A 34 0.94 1.58 7.42
CA ALA A 34 0.09 0.96 8.42
C ALA A 34 0.37 -0.55 8.56
N ALA A 35 0.54 -1.27 7.43
CA ALA A 35 0.88 -2.69 7.43
C ALA A 35 2.28 -2.95 8.02
N LEU A 36 3.26 -2.10 7.68
CA LEU A 36 4.61 -2.20 8.22
C LEU A 36 4.63 -1.95 9.73
N LEU A 37 3.97 -0.88 10.19
CA LEU A 37 3.85 -0.58 11.62
C LEU A 37 3.16 -1.72 12.38
N ARG A 38 2.10 -2.31 11.81
CA ARG A 38 1.46 -3.49 12.38
C ARG A 38 2.45 -4.64 12.57
N ALA A 39 3.21 -4.98 11.54
CA ALA A 39 4.20 -6.05 11.60
C ALA A 39 5.29 -5.77 12.65
N LEU A 40 5.75 -4.52 12.75
CA LEU A 40 6.72 -4.09 13.76
C LEU A 40 6.16 -4.18 15.19
N VAL A 41 4.95 -3.70 15.42
CA VAL A 41 4.29 -3.75 16.74
C VAL A 41 4.06 -5.19 17.19
N LEU A 42 3.62 -6.07 16.28
CA LEU A 42 3.43 -7.49 16.54
C LEU A 42 4.77 -8.21 16.75
N GLY A 43 5.78 -7.88 15.96
CA GLY A 43 7.13 -8.45 16.07
C GLY A 43 7.86 -8.04 17.34
N ALA A 44 7.71 -6.78 17.75
CA ALA A 44 8.30 -6.25 18.99
C ALA A 44 7.52 -6.66 20.25
N GLY A 45 6.39 -7.35 20.12
CA GLY A 45 5.60 -7.83 21.27
C GLY A 45 4.89 -6.72 22.06
N ILE A 46 4.74 -5.53 21.47
CA ILE A 46 4.09 -4.36 22.11
C ILE A 46 2.56 -4.43 21.98
N ALA A 47 2.06 -5.42 21.23
CA ALA A 47 0.64 -5.69 21.05
C ALA A 47 -0.07 -5.90 22.41
N GLY A 48 -0.99 -5.00 22.75
CA GLY A 48 -1.74 -5.01 24.01
C GLY A 48 -1.12 -4.20 25.15
N GLN A 49 0.09 -3.65 24.97
CA GLN A 49 0.75 -2.81 26.00
C GLN A 49 0.35 -1.33 25.90
N SER A 50 -0.18 -0.90 24.75
CA SER A 50 -0.66 0.48 24.56
C SER A 50 -1.95 0.49 23.75
N TRP A 51 -2.83 1.45 24.07
CA TRP A 51 -4.07 1.66 23.33
C TRP A 51 -3.81 1.96 21.85
N SER A 52 -2.75 2.72 21.55
CA SER A 52 -2.33 3.05 20.19
C SER A 52 -1.92 1.81 19.39
N ALA A 53 -1.15 0.89 19.98
CA ALA A 53 -0.79 -0.38 19.34
C ALA A 53 -2.04 -1.24 19.06
N SER A 54 -2.95 -1.34 20.01
CA SER A 54 -4.19 -2.11 19.84
C SER A 54 -5.08 -1.50 18.76
N PHE A 55 -5.23 -0.17 18.75
CA PHE A 55 -5.98 0.54 17.72
C PHE A 55 -5.40 0.32 16.32
N LEU A 56 -4.07 0.40 16.20
CA LEU A 56 -3.37 0.12 14.94
C LEU A 56 -3.62 -1.31 14.46
N ILE A 57 -3.53 -2.31 15.35
CA ILE A 57 -3.77 -3.72 15.02
C ILE A 57 -5.22 -3.92 14.58
N VAL A 58 -6.20 -3.36 15.27
CA VAL A 58 -7.61 -3.53 14.88
C VAL A 58 -7.90 -2.83 13.55
N GLY A 59 -7.42 -1.59 13.38
CA GLY A 59 -7.65 -0.81 12.16
C GLY A 59 -6.97 -1.40 10.91
N SER A 60 -5.83 -2.08 11.07
CA SER A 60 -5.09 -2.71 9.97
C SER A 60 -5.50 -4.15 9.69
N GLN A 61 -6.43 -4.74 10.46
CA GLN A 61 -6.84 -6.13 10.30
C GLN A 61 -7.44 -6.47 8.92
N PRO A 62 -8.25 -5.59 8.27
CA PRO A 62 -8.75 -5.86 6.93
C PRO A 62 -7.63 -6.04 5.88
N LEU A 63 -6.44 -5.49 6.10
CA LEU A 63 -5.31 -5.58 5.16
C LEU A 63 -4.71 -6.99 5.10
N VAL A 64 -4.74 -7.73 6.21
CA VAL A 64 -4.12 -9.05 6.35
C VAL A 64 -5.11 -10.20 6.24
N LEU A 65 -6.41 -9.91 6.39
CA LEU A 65 -7.49 -10.90 6.36
C LEU A 65 -7.45 -11.80 5.11
N PRO A 66 -7.24 -11.29 3.87
CA PRO A 66 -7.17 -12.15 2.68
C PRO A 66 -6.07 -13.21 2.75
N LEU A 67 -4.91 -12.84 3.32
CA LEU A 67 -3.75 -13.73 3.44
C LEU A 67 -3.87 -14.67 4.65
N GLN A 68 -4.63 -14.30 5.68
CA GLN A 68 -4.93 -15.17 6.81
C GLN A 68 -5.86 -16.34 6.43
N LEU A 69 -6.66 -16.19 5.37
CA LEU A 69 -7.51 -17.27 4.84
C LEU A 69 -6.69 -18.37 4.14
N LEU A 70 -5.43 -18.11 3.79
CA LEU A 70 -4.56 -19.09 3.18
C LEU A 70 -4.03 -20.10 4.23
N PRO A 71 -3.85 -21.37 3.85
CA PRO A 71 -3.28 -22.37 4.74
C PRO A 71 -1.88 -21.95 5.19
N GLY A 72 -1.68 -21.88 6.51
CA GLY A 72 -0.43 -21.41 7.12
C GLY A 72 -0.30 -19.89 7.27
N GLY A 73 -1.28 -19.10 6.82
CA GLY A 73 -1.27 -17.63 6.93
C GLY A 73 -1.30 -17.12 8.36
N THR A 74 -1.94 -17.85 9.28
CA THR A 74 -2.02 -17.54 10.71
C THR A 74 -0.82 -18.01 11.52
N ARG A 75 0.16 -18.68 10.89
CA ARG A 75 1.36 -19.16 11.57
C ARG A 75 2.19 -17.97 12.05
N GLU A 76 2.46 -17.90 13.34
CA GLU A 76 3.38 -16.93 13.93
C GLU A 76 4.82 -17.21 13.45
N VAL A 77 5.52 -16.16 13.03
CA VAL A 77 6.89 -16.25 12.48
C VAL A 77 7.86 -15.42 13.31
N VAL A 78 7.52 -14.17 13.62
CA VAL A 78 8.36 -13.25 14.40
C VAL A 78 7.54 -12.63 15.51
N GLY A 79 7.81 -12.99 16.77
CA GLY A 79 6.98 -12.56 17.90
C GLY A 79 5.53 -12.99 17.69
N ARG A 80 4.60 -12.03 17.67
CA ARG A 80 3.18 -12.27 17.35
C ARG A 80 2.82 -11.95 15.89
N ALA A 81 3.82 -11.62 15.06
CA ALA A 81 3.58 -11.35 13.64
C ALA A 81 3.44 -12.67 12.89
N THR A 82 2.31 -12.80 12.19
CA THR A 82 2.00 -13.97 11.38
C THR A 82 2.66 -13.89 10.00
N LEU A 83 2.74 -15.04 9.30
CA LEU A 83 3.19 -15.08 7.92
C LEU A 83 2.35 -14.15 7.03
N ALA A 84 1.04 -14.08 7.26
CA ALA A 84 0.16 -13.15 6.56
C ALA A 84 0.57 -11.69 6.81
N ASP A 85 0.87 -11.29 8.05
CA ASP A 85 1.28 -9.92 8.37
C ASP A 85 2.55 -9.50 7.63
N LEU A 86 3.57 -10.37 7.64
CA LEU A 86 4.83 -10.12 6.96
C LEU A 86 4.67 -10.07 5.44
N THR A 87 3.88 -10.99 4.89
CA THR A 87 3.64 -11.06 3.44
C THR A 87 2.86 -9.83 2.97
N THR A 88 1.84 -9.39 3.71
CA THR A 88 1.10 -8.15 3.40
C THR A 88 2.02 -6.94 3.40
N ALA A 89 2.88 -6.79 4.42
CA ALA A 89 3.83 -5.68 4.50
C ALA A 89 4.78 -5.67 3.29
N VAL A 90 5.34 -6.83 2.93
CA VAL A 90 6.23 -6.97 1.77
C VAL A 90 5.52 -6.64 0.46
N LEU A 91 4.32 -7.18 0.24
CA LEU A 91 3.54 -6.93 -0.99
C LEU A 91 3.21 -5.45 -1.15
N LEU A 92 2.78 -4.79 -0.07
CA LEU A 92 2.44 -3.36 -0.11
C LEU A 92 3.66 -2.47 -0.30
N LEU A 93 4.85 -2.89 0.12
CA LEU A 93 6.11 -2.18 -0.14
C LEU A 93 6.61 -2.38 -1.58
N ILE A 94 6.42 -3.56 -2.16
CA ILE A 94 6.86 -3.85 -3.53
C ILE A 94 5.92 -3.23 -4.57
N LEU A 95 4.62 -3.16 -4.31
CA LEU A 95 3.63 -2.64 -5.25
C LEU A 95 3.96 -1.23 -5.82
N PRO A 96 4.31 -0.22 -5.02
CA PRO A 96 4.69 1.10 -5.56
C PRO A 96 5.97 1.03 -6.39
N MET A 97 6.96 0.22 -6.01
CA MET A 97 8.19 0.03 -6.80
C MET A 97 7.87 -0.58 -8.17
N PHE A 98 6.93 -1.51 -8.22
CA PHE A 98 6.46 -2.09 -9.48
C PHE A 98 5.76 -1.05 -10.36
N ILE A 99 4.90 -0.20 -9.79
CA ILE A 99 4.23 0.88 -10.53
C ILE A 99 5.24 1.89 -11.09
N LEU A 100 6.24 2.27 -10.28
CA LEU A 100 7.27 3.23 -10.69
C LEU A 100 8.27 2.68 -11.72
N SER A 101 8.45 1.36 -11.78
CA SER A 101 9.40 0.73 -12.71
C SER A 101 8.85 0.48 -14.12
N GLN A 102 7.57 0.76 -14.37
CA GLN A 102 6.98 0.58 -15.70
C GLN A 102 7.62 1.55 -16.70
N PRO A 103 8.26 1.05 -17.77
CA PRO A 103 8.89 1.90 -18.77
C PRO A 103 7.83 2.76 -19.44
N THR A 104 7.98 4.08 -19.33
CA THR A 104 7.20 5.03 -20.13
C THR A 104 7.53 4.75 -21.59
N ARG A 105 6.66 4.03 -22.32
CA ARG A 105 6.75 3.92 -23.78
C ARG A 105 6.59 5.33 -24.36
N ARG A 106 7.73 5.95 -24.68
CA ARG A 106 7.82 7.16 -25.51
C ARG A 106 7.73 6.77 -26.98
#